data_AF-A0A9E3DT68-F1
#
_entry.id   AF-A0A9E3DT68-F1
#
_cell.length_a   1.000
_cell.length_b   1.000
_cell.length_c   1.000
_cell.angle_alpha   90.00
_cell.angle_beta   90.00
_cell.angle_gamma   90.00
#
_symmetry.space_group_name_H-M   'P 1'
#
loop_
_entity.id
_entity.type
_entity.pdbx_description
1 polymer ?
#
loop_
_entity_poly.entity_id
_entity_poly.type
_entity_poly.pdbx_seq_one_letter_code
_entity_poly.pdbx_strand_id
1 'polypeptide(L)'
;MKISMSRFQIHDDLTAPEGSVPVLRGALATGGQLPNFLGVLAGSPAALRGYAKFRSELRHGKLTLPTLERIALAVAEHYHSEPGIAMHSRAARSSGLALDEV
;
A
#
# COMPACT_ATOMS: atom_id res chain seq x y z
N MET A 1 -3.44 20.83 7.34
CA MET A 1 -3.63 19.41 7.64
C MET A 1 -2.34 18.89 8.26
N LYS A 2 -2.34 18.54 9.55
CA LYS A 2 -1.15 18.07 10.25
C LYS A 2 -0.84 16.68 9.68
N ILE A 3 0.30 16.49 9.01
CA ILE A 3 0.73 15.16 8.59
C ILE A 3 0.80 14.32 9.87
N SER A 4 -0.12 13.36 10.03
CA SER A 4 -0.11 12.49 11.19
C SER A 4 1.18 11.67 11.12
N MET A 5 2.17 12.09 11.92
CA MET A 5 3.43 11.36 12.03
C MET A 5 3.10 9.98 12.60
N SER A 6 3.57 8.94 11.89
CA SER A 6 3.47 7.57 12.38
C SER A 6 4.05 7.47 13.79
N ARG A 7 3.38 6.72 14.67
CA ARG A 7 3.91 6.37 16.00
C ARG A 7 5.11 5.44 15.95
N PHE A 8 5.31 4.78 14.80
CA PHE A 8 6.44 3.91 14.51
C PHE A 8 7.39 4.59 13.52
N GLN A 9 8.68 4.28 13.61
CA GLN A 9 9.64 4.67 12.59
C GLN A 9 9.18 4.14 11.22
N ILE A 10 9.18 5.02 10.23
CA ILE A 10 8.96 4.66 8.83
C ILE A 10 10.35 4.47 8.23
N HIS A 11 10.72 3.23 7.95
CA HIS A 11 12.02 2.93 7.35
C HIS A 11 12.00 3.11 5.83
N ASP A 12 13.13 3.54 5.30
CA ASP A 12 13.51 3.54 3.88
C ASP A 12 14.65 2.53 3.64
N ASP A 13 15.26 2.53 2.45
CA ASP A 13 16.34 1.59 2.14
C ASP A 13 17.68 1.91 2.85
N LEU A 14 17.80 3.07 3.48
CA LEU A 14 18.96 3.46 4.28
C LEU A 14 18.80 3.13 5.77
N THR A 15 17.57 3.12 6.25
CA THR A 15 17.23 2.95 7.68
C THR A 15 16.62 1.60 8.01
N ALA A 16 16.18 0.81 7.02
CA ALA A 16 15.64 -0.52 7.25
C ALA A 16 16.74 -1.54 7.62
N PRO A 17 16.44 -2.54 8.46
CA PRO A 17 17.29 -3.71 8.64
C PRO A 17 17.63 -4.38 7.29
N GLU A 18 18.84 -4.91 7.17
CA GLU A 18 19.38 -5.50 5.93
C GLU A 18 18.41 -6.49 5.27
N GLY A 19 17.77 -7.35 6.07
CA GLY A 19 16.81 -8.35 5.58
C GLY A 19 15.51 -7.81 4.98
N SER A 20 15.22 -6.51 5.14
CA SER A 20 14.05 -5.81 4.58
C SER A 20 14.35 -5.04 3.30
N VAL A 21 15.61 -4.63 3.10
CA VAL A 21 16.04 -3.76 1.98
C VAL A 21 15.67 -4.34 0.60
N PRO A 22 15.87 -5.64 0.29
CA PRO A 22 15.50 -6.19 -1.01
C PRO A 22 14.00 -6.07 -1.30
N VAL A 23 13.16 -6.29 -0.28
CA VAL A 23 11.70 -6.22 -0.42
C VAL A 23 11.24 -4.78 -0.61
N LEU A 24 11.83 -3.83 0.14
CA LEU A 24 11.54 -2.41 -0.01
C LEU A 24 11.91 -1.89 -1.41
N ARG A 25 13.08 -2.27 -1.94
CA ARG A 25 13.50 -1.90 -3.29
C ARG A 25 12.57 -2.46 -4.36
N GLY A 26 12.14 -3.72 -4.22
CA GLY A 26 11.14 -4.30 -5.12
C GLY A 26 9.79 -3.58 -5.07
N ALA A 27 9.34 -3.18 -3.88
CA ALA A 27 8.11 -2.40 -3.72
C ALA A 27 8.22 -1.00 -4.36
N LEU A 28 9.34 -0.30 -4.17
CA LEU A 28 9.61 1.00 -4.79
C LEU A 28 9.62 0.94 -6.32
N ALA A 29 10.26 -0.08 -6.89
CA ALA A 29 10.36 -0.26 -8.34
C ALA A 29 9.01 -0.48 -9.03
N THR A 30 8.01 -1.01 -8.32
CA THR A 30 6.69 -1.33 -8.90
C THR A 30 5.62 -0.29 -8.58
N GLY A 31 5.76 0.46 -7.48
CA GLY A 31 4.74 1.37 -6.98
C GLY A 31 5.04 2.87 -7.15
N GLY A 32 6.26 3.24 -7.55
CA GLY A 32 6.72 4.63 -7.68
C GLY A 32 6.92 5.36 -6.35
N GLN A 33 6.06 5.13 -5.36
CA GLN A 33 6.19 5.61 -3.99
C GLN A 33 5.88 4.47 -3.00
N LEU A 34 6.72 4.32 -1.99
CA LEU A 34 6.48 3.35 -0.92
C LEU A 34 5.39 3.86 0.03
N PRO A 35 4.29 3.12 0.26
CA PRO A 35 3.35 3.47 1.31
C PRO A 35 4.03 3.47 2.68
N ASN A 36 3.74 4.47 3.52
CA ASN A 36 4.29 4.57 4.88
C ASN A 36 4.11 3.28 5.70
N PHE A 37 3.00 2.57 5.49
CA PHE A 37 2.73 1.27 6.10
C PHE A 37 3.81 0.21 5.81
N LEU A 38 4.31 0.14 4.56
CA LEU A 38 5.40 -0.77 4.22
C LEU A 38 6.71 -0.34 4.86
N GLY A 39 6.96 0.97 4.98
CA GLY A 39 8.11 1.49 5.70
C GLY A 39 8.08 1.15 7.19
N VAL A 40 6.91 1.14 7.84
CA VAL A 40 6.76 0.66 9.23
C VAL A 40 7.01 -0.85 9.32
N LEU A 41 6.41 -1.65 8.43
CA LEU A 41 6.64 -3.10 8.40
C LEU A 41 8.10 -3.47 8.18
N ALA A 42 8.86 -2.65 7.47
CA ALA A 42 10.27 -2.89 7.20
C ALA A 42 11.14 -2.95 8.46
N GLY A 43 10.71 -2.41 9.60
CA GLY A 43 11.36 -2.64 10.89
C GLY A 43 11.40 -4.12 11.31
N SER A 44 10.57 -4.99 10.70
CA SER A 44 10.58 -6.44 10.87
C SER A 44 10.65 -7.16 9.51
N PRO A 45 11.83 -7.69 9.13
CA PRO A 45 12.00 -8.41 7.86
C PRO A 45 11.01 -9.57 7.65
N ALA A 46 10.66 -10.29 8.72
CA ALA A 46 9.70 -11.39 8.64
C ALA A 46 8.28 -10.89 8.34
N ALA A 47 7.85 -9.82 9.01
CA ALA A 47 6.52 -9.24 8.78
C ALA A 47 6.39 -8.64 7.38
N LEU A 48 7.41 -7.88 6.94
CA LEU A 48 7.44 -7.29 5.60
C LEU A 48 7.38 -8.37 4.50
N ARG A 49 8.19 -9.44 4.61
CA ARG A 49 8.14 -10.56 3.65
C ARG A 49 6.79 -11.27 3.65
N GLY A 50 6.22 -11.51 4.83
CA GLY A 50 4.90 -12.13 4.96
C GLY A 50 3.82 -11.32 4.25
N TYR A 51 3.78 -10.00 4.50
CA TYR A 51 2.83 -9.11 3.83
C TYR A 51 3.07 -9.03 2.31
N ALA A 52 4.32 -8.90 1.87
CA ALA A 52 4.65 -8.84 0.45
C ALA A 52 4.20 -10.11 -0.30
N LYS A 53 4.45 -11.30 0.29
CA LYS A 53 3.98 -12.58 -0.26
C LYS A 53 2.46 -12.62 -0.32
N PHE A 54 1.78 -12.32 0.79
CA PHE A 54 0.31 -12.27 0.83
C PHE A 54 -0.27 -11.33 -0.25
N ARG A 55 0.28 -10.11 -0.37
CA ARG A 55 -0.18 -9.14 -1.36
C ARG A 55 0.06 -9.60 -2.80
N SER A 56 1.16 -10.31 -3.05
CA SER A 56 1.45 -10.93 -4.36
C SER A 56 0.42 -11.99 -4.71
N GLU A 57 0.12 -12.90 -3.78
CA GLU A 57 -0.87 -13.97 -4.00
C GLU A 57 -2.26 -13.42 -4.34
N LEU A 58 -2.70 -12.34 -3.69
CA LEU A 58 -3.98 -11.70 -3.98
C LEU A 58 -4.10 -11.18 -5.43
N ARG A 59 -2.98 -10.96 -6.14
CA ARG A 59 -3.01 -10.54 -7.56
C ARG A 59 -3.43 -11.68 -8.50
N HIS A 60 -3.40 -12.93 -8.04
CA HIS A 60 -3.87 -14.10 -8.79
C HIS A 60 -5.35 -14.41 -8.56
N GLY A 61 -6.09 -13.50 -7.91
CA GLY A 61 -7.54 -13.58 -7.76
C GLY A 61 -8.29 -13.43 -9.09
N LYS A 62 -9.60 -13.71 -9.06
CA LYS A 62 -10.48 -13.65 -10.24
C LYS A 62 -11.10 -12.27 -10.50
N LEU A 63 -11.04 -11.37 -9.52
CA LEU A 63 -11.62 -10.04 -9.64
C LEU A 63 -10.72 -9.13 -10.48
N THR A 64 -11.34 -8.30 -11.31
CA THR A 64 -10.61 -7.31 -12.11
C THR A 64 -10.08 -6.19 -11.21
N LEU A 65 -9.03 -5.50 -11.66
CA LEU A 65 -8.47 -4.37 -10.92
C LEU A 65 -9.52 -3.28 -10.60
N PRO A 66 -10.39 -2.86 -11.54
CA PRO A 66 -11.46 -1.90 -11.23
C PRO A 66 -12.40 -2.36 -10.12
N THR A 67 -12.75 -3.65 -10.05
CA THR A 67 -13.61 -4.18 -8.99
C THR A 67 -12.88 -4.21 -7.64
N LEU A 68 -11.59 -4.56 -7.65
CA LEU A 68 -10.77 -4.55 -6.44
C LEU A 68 -10.64 -3.13 -5.86
N GLU A 69 -10.44 -2.12 -6.69
CA GLU A 69 -10.32 -0.73 -6.22
C GLU A 69 -11.65 -0.19 -5.67
N ARG A 70 -12.81 -0.56 -6.24
CA ARG A 70 -14.13 -0.22 -5.65
C ARG A 70 -14.28 -0.78 -4.24
N ILE A 71 -13.93 -2.04 -4.05
CA ILE A 71 -14.00 -2.70 -2.74
C ILE A 71 -13.03 -2.02 -1.77
N ALA A 72 -11.80 -1.75 -2.21
CA ALA A 72 -10.79 -1.13 -1.37
C ALA A 72 -11.16 0.30 -0.95
N LEU A 73 -11.72 1.09 -1.86
CA LEU A 73 -12.21 2.43 -1.58
C LEU A 73 -13.38 2.39 -0.58
N ALA A 74 -14.38 1.53 -0.80
CA ALA A 74 -15.51 1.38 0.12
C ALA A 74 -15.06 0.98 1.53
N VAL A 75 -14.06 0.09 1.64
CA VAL A 75 -13.46 -0.28 2.94
C VAL A 75 -12.71 0.91 3.56
N ALA A 76 -11.93 1.65 2.77
CA ALA A 76 -11.18 2.80 3.26
C ALA A 76 -12.11 3.92 3.75
N GLU A 77 -13.21 4.17 3.05
CA GLU A 77 -14.26 5.12 3.45
C GLU A 77 -14.97 4.68 4.72
N HIS A 78 -15.36 3.41 4.81
CA HIS A 78 -16.02 2.85 5.99
C HIS A 78 -15.19 3.02 7.26
N TYR A 79 -13.87 2.85 7.15
CA TYR A 79 -12.94 3.04 8.28
C TYR A 79 -12.36 4.45 8.39
N HIS A 80 -12.81 5.40 7.55
CA HIS A 80 -12.28 6.77 7.49
C HIS A 80 -10.74 6.83 7.37
N SER A 81 -10.16 5.90 6.61
CA SER A 81 -8.72 5.81 6.41
C SER A 81 -8.28 6.82 5.36
N GLU A 82 -7.91 8.04 5.77
CA GLU A 82 -7.43 9.09 4.85
C GLU A 82 -6.31 8.60 3.90
N PRO A 83 -5.28 7.85 4.36
CA PRO A 83 -4.26 7.33 3.46
C PRO A 83 -4.80 6.27 2.49
N GLY A 84 -5.76 5.45 2.94
CA GLY A 84 -6.42 4.44 2.13
C GLY A 84 -7.26 5.08 1.02
N ILE A 85 -8.09 6.06 1.36
CA ILE A 85 -8.91 6.81 0.40
C ILE A 85 -8.01 7.47 -0.65
N ALA A 86 -6.98 8.21 -0.22
CA ALA A 86 -6.08 8.88 -1.15
C ALA A 86 -5.37 7.90 -2.12
N MET A 87 -4.95 6.74 -1.62
CA MET A 87 -4.28 5.72 -2.42
C MET A 87 -5.25 5.05 -3.41
N HIS A 88 -6.40 4.59 -2.93
CA HIS A 88 -7.35 3.83 -3.73
C HIS A 88 -8.13 4.73 -4.71
N SER A 89 -8.41 5.99 -4.38
CA SER A 89 -8.98 6.93 -5.37
C SER A 89 -8.02 7.21 -6.52
N ARG A 90 -6.69 7.30 -6.26
CA ARG A 90 -5.69 7.43 -7.33
C ARG A 90 -5.60 6.17 -8.19
N ALA A 91 -5.59 5.00 -7.55
CA ALA A 91 -5.53 3.71 -8.25
C ALA A 91 -6.79 3.48 -9.10
N ALA A 92 -7.97 3.75 -8.55
CA ALA A 92 -9.25 3.65 -9.24
C ALA A 92 -9.27 4.49 -10.53
N ARG A 93 -8.86 5.77 -10.45
CA ARG A 93 -8.73 6.65 -11.63
C ARG A 93 -7.78 6.07 -12.68
N SER A 94 -6.63 5.54 -12.24
CA SER A 94 -5.65 4.94 -13.16
C SER A 94 -6.15 3.64 -13.81
N SER A 95 -7.12 2.96 -13.19
CA SER A 95 -7.75 1.74 -13.71
C SER A 95 -8.98 2.00 -14.58
N GLY A 96 -9.37 3.27 -14.79
CA GLY A 96 -10.46 3.66 -15.68
C GLY A 96 -11.85 3.76 -15.04
N LEU A 97 -11.95 3.84 -13.70
CA LEU A 97 -13.22 4.17 -13.06
C LEU A 97 -13.63 5.61 -13.36
N ALA A 98 -14.94 5.84 -13.50
CA ALA A 98 -15.49 7.17 -13.67
C ALA A 98 -15.37 8.01 -12.38
N LEU A 99 -15.38 9.33 -12.51
CA LEU A 99 -15.14 10.25 -11.37
C LEU A 99 -16.23 10.18 -10.29
N ASP A 100 -17.44 9.76 -10.65
CA ASP A 100 -18.56 9.53 -9.75
C ASP A 100 -18.43 8.21 -8.95
N GLU A 101 -17.49 7.34 -9.33
CA GLU A 101 -17.19 6.09 -8.64
C GLU A 101 -15.93 6.17 -7.74
N VAL A 102 -15.35 7.36 -7.54
CA VAL A 102 -14.02 7.57 -6.93
C VAL A 102 -13.98 8.60 -5.80
#